data_AF-A0A0R1U0Y8-F1
#
_entry.id   AF-A0A0R1U0Y8-F1
#
_cell.length_a   1.000
_cell.length_b   1.000
_cell.length_c   1.000
_cell.angle_alpha   90.00
_cell.angle_beta   90.00
_cell.angle_gamma   90.00
#
_symmetry.space_group_name_H-M   'P 1'
#
loop_
_entity.id
_entity.type
_entity.pdbx_description
1 polymer ?
#
loop_
_entity_poly.entity_id
_entity_poly.type
_entity_poly.pdbx_seq_one_letter_code
_entity_poly.pdbx_strand_id
1 'polypeptide(L)'
;MNYPAIYHRPESEMAYLLDSKTIQIRLKAAKNDLKQVQILAGDPYALNNPHFKRPHPQTMTKIMTDELYDYWQISLQSTNGA
;
A
#
# COMPACT_ATOMS: atom_id res chain seq x y z
N MET A 1 2.96 10.78 -16.03
CA MET A 1 2.33 9.61 -15.41
C MET A 1 2.02 8.56 -16.47
N ASN A 2 2.84 7.51 -16.47
CA ASN A 2 2.75 6.34 -17.32
C ASN A 2 1.88 5.28 -16.61
N TYR A 3 0.56 5.37 -16.79
CA TYR A 3 -0.39 4.46 -16.13
C TYR A 3 -0.09 2.97 -16.33
N PRO A 4 0.29 2.49 -17.53
CA PRO A 4 0.67 1.09 -17.73
C PRO A 4 1.86 0.61 -16.88
N ALA A 5 2.70 1.52 -16.39
CA ALA A 5 3.85 1.18 -15.56
C ALA A 5 3.52 1.09 -14.06
N ILE A 6 2.31 1.46 -13.65
CA ILE A 6 1.83 1.34 -12.28
C ILE A 6 1.32 -0.09 -12.06
N TYR A 7 1.92 -0.81 -11.10
CA TYR A 7 1.60 -2.20 -10.84
C TYR A 7 1.55 -2.51 -9.34
N HIS A 8 0.50 -3.21 -8.94
CA HIS A 8 0.32 -3.83 -7.64
C HIS A 8 -0.50 -5.11 -7.81
N ARG A 9 -0.18 -6.14 -7.02
CA ARG A 9 -0.93 -7.40 -6.94
C ARG A 9 -1.12 -7.72 -5.45
N PRO A 10 -2.33 -8.13 -4.99
CA PRO A 10 -2.59 -8.36 -3.57
C PRO A 10 -2.02 -9.70 -3.05
N GLU A 11 -0.83 -10.09 -3.53
CA GLU A 11 -0.16 -11.34 -3.16
C GLU A 11 1.35 -11.30 -3.51
N SER A 12 2.06 -12.37 -3.15
CA SER A 12 3.48 -12.59 -3.46
C SER A 12 4.37 -11.43 -2.95
N GLU A 13 5.32 -10.95 -3.74
CA GLU A 13 6.26 -9.88 -3.38
C GLU A 13 5.60 -8.49 -3.28
N MET A 14 4.36 -8.36 -3.75
CA MET A 14 3.62 -7.10 -3.77
C MET A 14 2.69 -6.92 -2.56
N ALA A 15 2.24 -8.03 -1.96
CA ALA A 15 1.57 -8.02 -0.65
C ALA A 15 1.82 -9.32 0.10
N TYR A 16 2.42 -9.22 1.29
CA TYR A 16 2.75 -10.39 2.12
C TYR A 16 2.75 -10.05 3.62
N LEU A 17 2.59 -11.08 4.45
CA LEU A 17 2.76 -10.95 5.90
C LEU A 17 4.25 -10.89 6.23
N LEU A 18 4.67 -9.80 6.87
CA LEU A 18 6.00 -9.71 7.48
C LEU A 18 6.03 -10.53 8.78
N ASP A 19 4.93 -10.48 9.53
CA ASP A 19 4.69 -11.24 10.75
C ASP A 19 3.18 -11.44 10.96
N SER A 20 2.79 -12.05 12.08
CA SER A 20 1.38 -12.35 12.41
C SER A 20 0.42 -11.15 12.43
N LYS A 21 0.92 -9.91 12.51
CA LYS A 21 0.14 -8.68 12.62
C LYS A 21 0.50 -7.64 11.58
N THR A 22 1.63 -7.78 10.89
CA THR A 22 2.12 -6.78 9.94
C THR A 22 2.01 -7.29 8.51
N ILE A 23 1.24 -6.59 7.68
CA ILE A 23 1.24 -6.77 6.23
C ILE A 23 2.14 -5.73 5.57
N GLN A 24 2.98 -6.17 4.65
CA GLN A 24 3.73 -5.31 3.74
C GLN A 24 2.96 -5.14 2.45
N ILE A 25 2.82 -3.90 2.00
CA ILE A 25 2.22 -3.58 0.70
C ILE A 25 3.23 -2.81 -0.13
N ARG A 26 3.41 -3.24 -1.38
CA ARG A 26 4.32 -2.64 -2.34
C ARG A 26 3.60 -2.21 -3.62
N LEU A 27 4.00 -1.07 -4.16
CA LEU A 27 3.58 -0.55 -5.45
C LEU A 27 4.82 -0.28 -6.30
N LYS A 28 4.78 -0.73 -7.56
CA LYS A 28 5.80 -0.49 -8.57
C LYS A 28 5.30 0.59 -9.54
N ALA A 29 6.15 1.54 -9.92
CA ALA A 29 5.83 2.57 -10.90
C ALA A 29 7.05 2.89 -11.76
N ALA A 30 6.88 3.52 -12.93
CA ALA A 30 8.00 4.00 -13.73
C ALA A 30 8.90 4.94 -12.90
N LYS A 31 10.21 4.80 -13.09
CA LYS A 31 11.23 5.59 -12.38
C LYS A 31 10.97 7.09 -12.56
N ASN A 32 10.99 7.81 -11.44
CA ASN A 32 10.74 9.25 -11.34
C ASN A 32 9.38 9.74 -11.87
N ASP A 33 8.42 8.85 -12.14
CA ASP A 33 7.13 9.21 -12.70
C ASP A 33 6.11 9.65 -11.62
N LEU A 34 6.26 9.17 -10.38
CA LEU A 34 5.42 9.52 -9.24
C LEU A 34 6.18 10.39 -8.21
N LYS A 35 5.53 11.45 -7.73
CA LYS A 35 6.07 12.33 -6.67
C LYS A 35 5.79 11.79 -5.27
N GLN A 36 4.61 11.21 -5.06
CA GLN A 36 4.15 10.66 -3.79
C GLN A 36 3.19 9.51 -4.06
N VAL A 37 3.21 8.52 -3.17
CA VAL A 37 2.22 7.44 -3.15
C VAL A 37 1.62 7.38 -1.76
N GLN A 38 0.29 7.26 -1.69
CA GLN A 38 -0.44 7.11 -0.43
C GLN A 38 -1.39 5.91 -0.54
N ILE A 39 -1.57 5.21 0.56
CA ILE A 39 -2.52 4.11 0.69
C ILE A 39 -3.71 4.52 1.56
N LEU A 40 -4.90 4.07 1.17
CA LEU A 40 -6.10 4.12 1.99
C LEU A 40 -6.38 2.68 2.43
N ALA A 41 -6.09 2.38 3.69
CA ALA A 41 -6.28 1.06 4.27
C ALA A 41 -7.36 1.11 5.36
N GLY A 42 -8.30 0.18 5.31
CA GLY A 42 -9.38 0.06 6.28
C GLY A 42 -10.02 -1.32 6.24
N ASP A 43 -10.87 -1.60 7.23
CA ASP A 43 -11.62 -2.84 7.31
C ASP A 43 -12.77 -2.85 6.29
N PRO A 44 -12.81 -3.81 5.34
CA PRO A 44 -13.90 -3.92 4.36
C PRO A 44 -15.26 -4.19 5.02
N TYR A 45 -15.31 -4.78 6.21
CA TYR A 45 -16.55 -5.07 6.94
C TYR A 45 -17.08 -3.89 7.73
N ALA A 46 -16.29 -2.82 7.89
CA ALA A 46 -16.71 -1.64 8.64
C ALA A 46 -17.71 -0.75 7.86
N LEU A 47 -18.05 -1.08 6.61
CA LEU A 47 -18.98 -0.30 5.77
C LEU A 47 -20.37 -0.11 6.38
N ASN A 48 -20.84 -1.06 7.20
CA ASN A 48 -22.14 -1.00 7.87
C ASN A 48 -22.07 -0.35 9.27
N ASN A 49 -20.88 0.07 9.71
CA ASN A 49 -20.71 0.68 11.02
C ASN A 49 -21.12 2.17 10.93
N PRO A 50 -22.10 2.65 11.72
CA PRO A 50 -22.45 4.08 11.76
C PRO A 50 -21.30 4.98 12.23
N HIS A 51 -20.28 4.39 12.87
CA HIS A 51 -19.03 5.06 13.26
C HIS A 51 -17.89 4.82 12.26
N PHE A 52 -18.17 4.31 11.05
CA PHE A 52 -17.17 4.15 10.00
C PHE A 52 -16.50 5.48 9.68
N LYS A 53 -15.24 5.61 10.09
CA LYS A 53 -14.39 6.71 9.68
C LYS A 53 -13.73 6.33 8.37
N ARG A 54 -13.81 7.21 7.37
CA ARG A 54 -13.06 7.03 6.12
C ARG A 54 -11.58 6.79 6.46
N PRO A 55 -10.91 5.84 5.81
CA PRO A 55 -9.48 5.64 5.97
C PRO A 55 -8.72 6.95 5.76
N HIS A 56 -7.75 7.23 6.62
CA HIS A 56 -6.85 8.36 6.42
C HIS A 56 -5.72 7.92 5.47
N PRO A 57 -5.32 8.77 4.50
CA PRO A 57 -4.19 8.48 3.63
C PRO A 57 -2.91 8.29 4.43
N GLN A 58 -2.19 7.20 4.18
CA GLN A 58 -0.86 6.95 4.76
C GLN A 58 0.19 6.97 3.66
N THR A 59 1.25 7.74 3.83
CA THR A 59 2.31 7.90 2.82
C THR A 59 3.19 6.66 2.75
N MET A 60 3.43 6.15 1.54
CA MET A 60 4.36 5.07 1.28
C MET A 60 5.79 5.61 1.09
N THR A 61 6.79 4.80 1.44
CA THR A 61 8.21 5.14 1.28
C THR A 61 8.75 4.54 -0.01
N LYS A 62 9.48 5.32 -0.82
CA LYS A 62 10.26 4.77 -1.93
C LYS A 62 11.47 4.03 -1.34
N ILE A 63 11.51 2.71 -1.48
CA ILE A 63 12.52 1.84 -0.87
C ILE A 63 13.65 1.46 -1.84
N MET A 64 13.38 1.51 -3.14
CA MET A 64 14.31 1.08 -4.17
C MET A 64 13.96 1.74 -5.50
N THR A 65 14.97 1.95 -6.33
CA THR A 65 14.84 2.33 -7.72
C THR A 65 15.78 1.43 -8.52
N ASP A 66 15.28 0.77 -9.57
CA ASP A 66 16.10 0.05 -10.54
C ASP A 66 16.35 0.92 -11.79
N GLU A 67 16.71 0.30 -12.91
CA GLU A 67 16.92 1.01 -14.17
C GLU A 67 15.64 1.69 -14.69
N LEU A 68 14.48 1.05 -14.50
CA LEU A 68 13.20 1.40 -15.12
C LEU A 68 12.10 1.80 -14.12
N TYR A 69 12.19 1.39 -12.87
CA TYR A 69 11.10 1.46 -11.90
C TYR A 69 11.50 1.96 -10.52
N ASP A 70 10.56 2.65 -9.89
CA ASP A 70 10.55 2.97 -8.47
C ASP A 70 9.63 2.00 -7.71
N TYR A 71 10.07 1.56 -6.54
CA TYR A 71 9.32 0.68 -5.65
C TYR A 71 8.97 1.42 -4.37
N TRP A 72 7.67 1.51 -4.11
CA TRP A 72 7.08 2.16 -2.95
C TRP A 72 6.54 1.10 -2.00
N GLN A 73 6.80 1.22 -0.70
CA GLN A 73 6.38 0.24 0.28
C GLN A 73 5.82 0.91 1.54
N ILE A 74 4.87 0.24 2.20
CA ILE A 74 4.38 0.58 3.53
C ILE A 74 4.08 -0.70 4.32
N SER A 75 4.32 -0.63 5.63
CA SER A 75 3.94 -1.66 6.59
C SER A 75 2.67 -1.23 7.29
N LEU A 76 1.63 -2.05 7.20
CA LEU A 76 0.38 -1.82 7.90
C LEU A 76 0.24 -2.85 9.01
N GLN A 77 -0.09 -2.38 10.20
CA GLN A 77 -0.43 -3.26 11.31
C GLN A 77 -1.93 -3.53 11.27
N SER A 78 -2.30 -4.81 11.39
CA SER A 78 -3.64 -5.20 11.76
C SER A 78 -3.87 -4.71 13.19
N THR A 79 -4.60 -3.61 13.32
CA THR A 79 -5.22 -3.26 14.60
C THR A 79 -6.31 -4.30 14.81
N ASN A 80 -6.03 -5.30 15.64
CA ASN A 80 -7.02 -6.27 16.09
C ASN A 80 -8.33 -5.53 16.40
N GLY A 81 -9.42 -6.00 15.81
CA GLY A 81 -10.75 -5.63 16.25
C GLY A 81 -10.87 -5.87 17.76
N ALA A 82 -11.26 -4.81 18.46
CA ALA A 82 -12.00 -4.87 19.69
C ALA A 82 -13.14 -3.84 19.55
#